data_AF-A0A8S8ZCD8-F1
#
_entry.id   AF-A0A8S8ZCD8-F1
#
_cell.length_a   1.000
_cell.length_b   1.000
_cell.length_c   1.000
_cell.angle_alpha   90.00
_cell.angle_beta   90.00
_cell.angle_gamma   90.00
#
_symmetry.space_group_name_H-M   'P 1'
#
loop_
_entity.id
_entity.type
_entity.pdbx_description
1 polymer ?
#
loop_
_entity_poly.entity_id
_entity_poly.type
_entity_poly.pdbx_seq_one_letter_code
_entity_poly.pdbx_strand_id
1 'polypeptide(L)'
;MKKKIVIKFSGKVFAMENVKLLKDYARFLVKISKTYQPIIVAGGGKIARHYITHARSSGADESTLDELGIEISRLNAKLLIYALKDKAYPHPPTTLREAKHAVDSGLIVIAGDYIQAINKWNCCINC
;
A
#
# COMPACT_ATOMS: atom_id res chain seq x y z
N MET A 1 -20.40 -11.19 4.83
CA MET A 1 -19.19 -10.48 4.33
C MET A 1 -18.84 -9.33 5.27
N LYS A 2 -17.58 -9.17 5.66
CA LYS A 2 -17.14 -7.99 6.43
C LYS A 2 -17.30 -6.73 5.59
N LYS A 3 -17.70 -5.62 6.20
CA LYS A 3 -17.68 -4.31 5.53
C LYS A 3 -16.22 -3.95 5.21
N LYS A 4 -15.99 -3.37 4.04
CA LYS A 4 -14.65 -3.02 3.55
C LYS A 4 -14.34 -1.59 3.95
N ILE A 5 -13.08 -1.32 4.31
CA ILE A 5 -12.59 0.01 4.60
C ILE A 5 -11.29 0.25 3.85
N VAL A 6 -11.19 1.40 3.17
CA VAL A 6 -9.98 1.78 2.44
C VAL A 6 -9.20 2.79 3.26
N ILE A 7 -7.93 2.50 3.50
CA ILE A 7 -7.05 3.38 4.28
C ILE A 7 -5.82 3.70 3.42
N LYS A 8 -5.61 4.98 3.14
CA LYS A 8 -4.40 5.43 2.46
C LYS A 8 -3.35 5.74 3.52
N PHE A 9 -2.22 5.06 3.47
CA PHE A 9 -1.06 5.36 4.29
C PHE A 9 -0.12 6.27 3.54
N SER A 10 0.17 7.42 4.13
CA SER A 10 1.24 8.28 3.64
C SER A 10 2.56 7.52 3.57
N GLY A 11 3.37 7.80 2.54
CA GLY A 11 4.71 7.23 2.42
C GLY A 11 5.66 7.59 3.58
N LYS A 12 5.28 8.55 4.44
CA LYS A 12 5.99 8.85 5.69
C LYS A 12 5.95 7.69 6.70
N VAL A 13 4.89 6.89 6.68
CA VAL A 13 4.76 5.70 7.54
C VAL A 13 5.88 4.70 7.29
N PHE A 14 6.36 4.63 6.04
CA PHE A 14 7.39 3.69 5.58
C PHE A 14 8.81 4.28 5.58
N ALA A 15 9.02 5.41 6.26
CA ALA A 15 10.35 5.97 6.43
C ALA A 15 11.27 5.01 7.22
N MET A 16 12.57 5.03 6.94
CA MET A 16 13.53 4.07 7.50
C MET A 16 13.58 4.11 9.04
N GLU A 17 13.34 5.29 9.62
CA GLU A 17 13.27 5.54 11.05
C GLU A 17 12.00 4.99 11.73
N ASN A 18 10.96 4.64 10.96
CA ASN A 18 9.61 4.35 11.47
C ASN A 18 9.30 2.86 11.68
N VAL A 19 10.32 2.05 12.03
CA VAL A 19 10.16 0.59 12.23
C VAL A 19 9.11 0.26 13.29
N LYS A 20 9.08 0.99 14.42
CA LYS A 20 8.10 0.77 15.50
C LYS A 20 6.68 1.10 15.04
N LEU A 21 6.53 2.22 14.33
CA LEU A 21 5.25 2.70 13.80
C LEU A 21 4.63 1.69 12.83
N LEU A 22 5.43 1.09 11.93
CA LEU A 22 4.95 0.05 11.01
C LEU A 22 4.37 -1.17 11.78
N LYS A 23 5.04 -1.60 12.86
CA LYS A 23 4.56 -2.69 13.72
C LYS A 23 3.28 -2.32 14.48
N ASP A 24 3.16 -1.07 14.93
CA ASP A 24 1.95 -0.55 15.56
C ASP A 24 0.77 -0.56 14.58
N TYR A 25 0.97 -0.10 13.34
CA TYR A 25 -0.06 -0.18 12.31
C TYR A 25 -0.44 -1.62 11.97
N ALA A 26 0.52 -2.55 11.86
CA ALA A 26 0.21 -3.95 11.63
C ALA A 26 -0.71 -4.51 12.74
N ARG A 27 -0.40 -4.23 14.01
CA ARG A 27 -1.26 -4.62 15.15
C ARG A 27 -2.65 -3.99 15.07
N PHE A 28 -2.72 -2.71 14.73
CA PHE A 28 -3.97 -1.97 14.58
C PHE A 28 -4.84 -2.57 13.47
N LEU A 29 -4.26 -2.87 12.31
CA LEU A 29 -4.96 -3.48 11.18
C LEU A 29 -5.48 -4.88 11.51
N VAL A 30 -4.74 -5.67 12.28
CA VAL A 30 -5.21 -6.97 12.78
C VAL A 30 -6.39 -6.81 13.76
N LYS A 31 -6.42 -5.73 14.55
CA LYS A 31 -7.57 -5.44 15.42
C LYS A 31 -8.80 -5.06 14.59
N ILE A 32 -8.63 -4.18 13.61
CA ILE A 32 -9.71 -3.76 12.69
C ILE A 32 -10.22 -4.95 11.87
N SER A 33 -9.32 -5.85 11.44
CA SER A 33 -9.67 -6.95 10.56
C SER A 33 -10.69 -7.93 11.15
N LYS A 34 -10.91 -7.88 12.47
CA LYS A 34 -11.97 -8.63 13.16
C LYS A 34 -13.38 -8.16 12.76
N THR A 35 -13.56 -6.86 12.51
CA THR A 35 -14.87 -6.25 12.22
C THR A 35 -15.01 -5.82 10.76
N TYR A 36 -13.96 -5.22 10.20
CA TYR A 36 -13.91 -4.74 8.81
C TYR A 36 -12.86 -5.52 8.03
N GLN A 37 -12.90 -5.46 6.70
CA GLN A 37 -11.77 -5.89 5.87
C GLN A 37 -10.96 -4.64 5.48
N PRO A 38 -9.72 -4.49 5.97
CA PRO A 38 -8.87 -3.37 5.60
C PRO A 38 -8.27 -3.57 4.21
N ILE A 39 -8.37 -2.54 3.39
CA ILE A 39 -7.73 -2.41 2.08
C ILE A 39 -6.81 -1.20 2.16
N ILE A 40 -5.51 -1.45 2.13
CA ILE A 40 -4.48 -0.44 2.38
C ILE A 40 -3.83 -0.02 1.07
N VAL A 41 -3.58 1.27 0.94
CA VAL A 41 -2.82 1.85 -0.17
C VAL A 41 -1.57 2.50 0.42
N ALA A 42 -0.41 1.93 0.12
CA ALA A 42 0.88 2.44 0.57
C ALA A 42 1.40 3.51 -0.39
N GLY A 43 1.75 4.69 0.12
CA GLY A 43 2.45 5.71 -0.66
C GLY A 43 3.96 5.47 -0.77
N GLY A 44 4.62 6.12 -1.75
CA GLY A 44 6.06 5.95 -2.02
C GLY A 44 7.01 6.70 -1.08
N GLY A 45 6.60 7.84 -0.52
CA GLY A 45 7.33 8.53 0.55
C GLY A 45 8.63 9.22 0.13
N LYS A 46 9.59 9.32 1.07
CA LYS A 46 10.90 9.98 0.82
C LYS A 46 11.77 9.15 -0.12
N ILE A 47 11.72 7.82 -0.02
CA ILE A 47 12.48 6.91 -0.88
C ILE A 47 12.03 7.06 -2.34
N ALA A 48 10.72 7.07 -2.60
CA ALA A 48 10.22 7.28 -3.97
C ALA A 48 10.71 8.59 -4.58
N ARG A 49 10.58 9.70 -3.83
CA ARG A 49 11.07 11.00 -4.28
C ARG A 49 12.56 11.01 -4.58
N HIS A 50 13.37 10.34 -3.75
CA HIS A 50 14.81 10.23 -3.97
C HIS A 50 15.13 9.52 -5.29
N TYR A 51 14.54 8.35 -5.54
CA TYR A 51 14.76 7.60 -6.77
C TYR A 51 14.23 8.33 -8.01
N ILE A 52 13.04 8.93 -7.92
CA ILE A 52 12.47 9.75 -8.99
C ILE A 52 13.40 10.91 -9.33
N THR A 53 13.94 11.63 -8.34
CA THR A 53 14.90 12.71 -8.58
C THR A 53 16.15 12.20 -9.28
N HIS A 54 16.71 11.07 -8.83
CA HIS A 54 17.88 10.48 -9.48
C HIS A 54 17.61 10.07 -10.93
N ALA A 55 16.52 9.35 -11.19
CA ALA A 55 16.16 8.92 -12.53
C ALA A 55 15.88 10.12 -13.46
N ARG A 56 15.22 11.17 -12.96
CA ARG A 56 14.99 12.40 -13.71
C ARG A 56 16.31 13.08 -14.08
N SER A 57 17.24 13.17 -13.14
CA SER A 57 18.59 13.69 -13.41
C SER A 57 19.39 12.83 -14.38
N SER A 58 19.04 11.56 -14.55
CA SER A 58 19.61 10.64 -15.54
C SER A 58 18.90 10.66 -16.90
N GLY A 59 17.90 11.53 -17.09
CA GLY A 59 17.20 11.70 -18.38
C GLY A 59 16.01 10.78 -18.61
N ALA A 60 15.49 10.12 -17.58
CA ALA A 60 14.26 9.33 -17.70
C ALA A 60 13.04 10.22 -18.00
N ASP A 61 12.11 9.71 -18.83
CA ASP A 61 10.84 10.39 -19.11
C ASP A 61 9.84 10.27 -17.94
N GLU A 62 8.82 11.12 -17.92
CA GLU A 62 7.84 11.16 -16.83
C GLU A 62 7.07 9.84 -16.65
N SER A 63 6.87 9.04 -17.71
CA SER A 63 6.21 7.73 -17.58
C SER A 63 7.08 6.74 -16.80
N THR A 64 8.38 6.76 -17.04
CA THR A 64 9.37 5.98 -16.30
C THR A 64 9.46 6.45 -14.84
N LEU A 65 9.36 7.76 -14.59
CA LEU A 65 9.36 8.30 -13.23
C LEU A 65 8.12 7.87 -12.43
N ASP A 66 6.95 7.88 -13.07
CA ASP A 66 5.71 7.38 -12.48
C ASP A 66 5.83 5.89 -12.17
N GLU A 67 6.34 5.08 -13.10
CA GLU A 67 6.56 3.64 -12.88
C GLU A 67 7.46 3.38 -11.66
N LEU A 68 8.58 4.09 -11.53
CA LEU A 68 9.46 4.00 -10.37
C LEU A 68 8.74 4.37 -9.06
N GLY A 69 7.91 5.42 -9.08
CA GLY A 69 7.07 5.79 -7.94
C GLY A 69 6.14 4.66 -7.51
N ILE A 70 5.52 4.00 -8.49
CA ILE A 70 4.62 2.87 -8.27
C ILE A 70 5.38 1.66 -7.71
N GLU A 71 6.54 1.31 -8.27
CA GLU A 71 7.35 0.20 -7.79
C GLU A 71 7.78 0.39 -6.33
N ILE A 72 8.22 1.59 -5.98
CA ILE A 72 8.64 1.90 -4.61
C ILE A 72 7.44 1.86 -3.64
N SER A 73 6.28 2.34 -4.07
CA SER A 73 5.06 2.22 -3.28
C SER A 73 4.65 0.74 -3.05
N ARG A 74 4.84 -0.14 -4.04
CA ARG A 74 4.62 -1.59 -3.91
C ARG A 74 5.65 -2.23 -3.00
N LEU A 75 6.89 -1.76 -3.01
CA LEU A 75 7.92 -2.21 -2.08
C LEU A 75 7.52 -1.88 -0.63
N ASN A 76 7.01 -0.66 -0.38
CA ASN A 76 6.44 -0.27 0.90
C ASN A 76 5.25 -1.17 1.31
N ALA A 77 4.36 -1.49 0.36
CA ALA A 77 3.27 -2.44 0.60
C ALA A 77 3.78 -3.82 1.05
N LYS A 78 4.83 -4.35 0.41
CA LYS A 78 5.46 -5.63 0.81
C LYS A 78 6.00 -5.59 2.24
N LEU A 79 6.61 -4.48 2.67
CA LEU A 79 7.07 -4.33 4.06
C LEU A 79 5.93 -4.53 5.07
N LEU A 80 4.76 -3.95 4.79
CA LEU A 80 3.59 -4.12 5.67
C LEU A 80 3.00 -5.53 5.58
N ILE A 81 2.97 -6.15 4.40
CA ILE A 81 2.58 -7.56 4.23
C ILE A 81 3.44 -8.46 5.11
N TYR A 82 4.76 -8.28 5.10
CA TYR A 82 5.67 -9.08 5.94
C TYR A 82 5.46 -8.85 7.44
N ALA A 83 5.12 -7.63 7.85
CA ALA A 83 4.74 -7.37 9.24
C ALA A 83 3.42 -8.04 9.65
N LEU A 84 2.50 -8.25 8.70
CA LEU A 84 1.18 -8.85 8.90
C LEU A 84 1.16 -10.39 8.76
N LYS A 85 2.18 -10.98 8.13
CA LYS A 85 2.32 -12.44 7.94
C LYS A 85 1.06 -13.05 7.30
N ASP A 86 0.50 -14.10 7.91
CA ASP A 86 -0.68 -14.85 7.45
C ASP A 86 -1.99 -14.04 7.48
N LYS A 87 -1.97 -12.82 8.02
CA LYS A 87 -3.16 -11.95 8.08
C LYS A 87 -3.34 -11.10 6.82
N ALA A 88 -2.31 -11.02 5.97
CA ALA A 88 -2.34 -10.26 4.74
C ALA A 88 -2.36 -11.17 3.49
N TYR A 89 -2.96 -10.66 2.43
CA TYR A 89 -2.82 -11.24 1.10
C TYR A 89 -1.33 -11.18 0.67
N PRO A 90 -0.77 -12.26 0.11
CA PRO A 90 0.68 -12.48 0.10
C PRO A 90 1.51 -11.54 -0.80
N HIS A 91 0.87 -10.86 -1.76
CA HIS A 91 1.56 -9.92 -2.65
C HIS A 91 0.68 -8.73 -3.01
N PRO A 92 1.26 -7.54 -3.22
CA PRO A 92 0.48 -6.38 -3.62
C PRO A 92 -0.18 -6.63 -4.99
N PRO A 93 -1.50 -6.45 -5.13
CA PRO A 93 -2.16 -6.57 -6.43
C PRO A 93 -1.65 -5.47 -7.37
N THR A 94 -1.42 -5.84 -8.62
CA THR A 94 -0.91 -4.95 -9.68
C THR A 94 -1.98 -4.52 -10.66
N THR A 95 -3.09 -5.27 -10.71
CA THR A 95 -4.24 -5.02 -11.59
C THR A 95 -5.55 -4.92 -10.80
N LEU A 96 -6.58 -4.30 -11.39
CA LEU A 96 -7.93 -4.26 -10.80
C LEU A 96 -8.51 -5.65 -10.58
N ARG A 97 -8.21 -6.60 -11.47
CA ARG A 97 -8.66 -7.99 -11.38
C ARG A 97 -8.01 -8.69 -10.19
N GLU A 98 -6.69 -8.55 -10.05
CA GLU A 98 -5.97 -9.06 -8.87
C GLU A 98 -6.46 -8.43 -7.58
N ALA A 99 -6.75 -7.12 -7.58
CA ALA A 99 -7.28 -6.44 -6.40
C ALA A 99 -8.65 -7.01 -5.99
N LYS A 100 -9.55 -7.31 -6.95
CA LYS A 100 -10.81 -7.98 -6.67
C LYS A 100 -10.58 -9.37 -6.07
N HIS A 101 -9.75 -10.20 -6.70
CA HIS A 101 -9.44 -11.54 -6.18
C HIS A 101 -8.79 -11.50 -4.79
N ALA A 102 -7.88 -10.54 -4.55
CA ALA A 102 -7.26 -10.34 -3.25
C ALA A 102 -8.31 -9.94 -2.19
N VAL A 103 -9.25 -9.08 -2.54
CA VAL A 103 -10.36 -8.69 -1.65
C VAL A 103 -11.28 -9.88 -1.37
N ASP A 104 -11.55 -10.74 -2.35
CA ASP A 104 -12.42 -11.91 -2.18
C ASP A 104 -11.82 -12.96 -1.23
N SER A 105 -10.49 -12.94 -1.00
CA SER A 105 -9.83 -13.79 0.01
C SER A 105 -10.25 -13.49 1.46
N GLY A 106 -10.83 -12.31 1.72
CA GLY A 106 -11.20 -11.86 3.07
C GLY A 106 -10.01 -11.43 3.95
N LEU A 107 -8.76 -11.54 3.45
CA LEU A 107 -7.55 -11.09 4.13
C LEU A 107 -7.38 -9.57 4.07
N ILE A 108 -6.41 -9.04 4.84
CA ILE A 108 -5.97 -7.66 4.71
C ILE A 108 -5.27 -7.52 3.34
N VAL A 109 -5.72 -6.60 2.51
CA VAL A 109 -5.12 -6.35 1.19
C VAL A 109 -4.27 -5.09 1.29
N ILE A 110 -3.02 -5.14 0.80
CA ILE A 110 -2.13 -3.98 0.76
C ILE A 110 -1.64 -3.79 -0.68
N ALA A 111 -1.89 -2.63 -1.25
CA ALA A 111 -1.51 -2.26 -2.61
C ALA A 111 -0.53 -1.08 -2.61
N GLY A 112 0.16 -0.88 -3.73
CA GLY A 112 0.90 0.35 -4.00
C GLY A 112 0.00 1.48 -4.54
N ASP A 113 0.59 2.65 -4.75
CA ASP A 113 -0.04 3.88 -5.25
C ASP A 113 -0.24 3.80 -6.78
N TYR A 114 -1.01 2.81 -7.25
CA TYR A 114 -1.59 2.77 -8.59
C TYR A 114 -2.75 1.78 -8.66
N ILE A 115 -3.70 1.92 -7.74
CA ILE A 115 -5.00 1.30 -7.92
C ILE A 115 -6.01 2.43 -8.09
N GLN A 116 -6.31 2.76 -9.35
CA GLN A 116 -7.46 3.61 -9.71
C GLN A 116 -8.80 3.08 -9.14
N ALA A 117 -8.82 1.89 -8.52
CA ALA A 117 -9.99 1.41 -7.79
C ALA A 117 -10.31 2.25 -6.54
N ILE A 118 -9.37 3.01 -5.96
CA ILE A 118 -9.62 3.75 -4.71
C ILE A 118 -10.83 4.68 -4.85
N ASN A 119 -11.00 5.30 -6.03
CA ASN A 119 -12.15 6.16 -6.32
C ASN A 119 -13.49 5.41 -6.45
N LYS A 120 -13.51 4.08 -6.45
CA LYS A 120 -14.72 3.24 -6.51
C LYS A 120 -15.11 2.60 -5.18
N TRP A 121 -14.27 2.69 -4.14
CA TRP A 121 -14.57 2.13 -2.82
C TRP A 121 -14.90 3.27 -1.86
N ASN A 122 -16.20 3.53 -1.68
CA ASN A 122 -16.75 4.56 -0.79
C ASN A 122 -16.33 4.32 0.68
N CYS A 123 -15.19 4.88 1.09
CA CYS A 123 -14.79 5.37 2.41
C CYS A 123 -13.25 5.37 2.47
N CYS A 124 -12.63 6.49 2.11
CA CYS A 124 -11.18 6.69 2.23
C CYS A 124 -10.89 7.41 3.54
N ILE A 125 -10.18 6.75 4.46
CA ILE A 125 -9.54 7.41 5.60
C ILE A 125 -8.08 7.68 5.22
N ASN A 126 -7.67 8.95 5.25
CA ASN A 126 -6.28 9.35 5.05
C ASN A 126 -5.56 9.31 6.40
N CYS A 127 -4.49 8.51 6.51
CA CYS A 127 -3.66 8.40 7.71
C CYS A 127 -2.17 8.59 7.39
#